data_AF-A0A5S3XRR6-F1
#
_entry.id   AF-A0A5S3XRR6-F1
#
_cell.length_a   1.000
_cell.length_b   1.000
_cell.length_c   1.000
_cell.angle_alpha   90.00
_cell.angle_beta   90.00
_cell.angle_gamma   90.00
#
_symmetry.space_group_name_H-M   'P 1'
#
loop_
_entity.id
_entity.type
_entity.pdbx_description
1 polymer ?
#
loop_
_entity_poly.entity_id
_entity_poly.type
_entity_poly.pdbx_seq_one_letter_code
_entity_poly.pdbx_strand_id
1 'polypeptide(L)'
;MKKLIGLITLLGFTSFVNASDTFVVTTKIYNGENLVSSPTLTVSPKEEALISVDDLYSFALKVTPEGESTVNLSTKLKIDGESISPSIVVELDKEAKVSVGNTALSVMVKKL
;
A
#
# COMPACT_ATOMS: atom_id res chain seq x y z
N MET A 1 18.42 10.90 -64.93
CA MET A 1 18.87 10.37 -63.62
C MET A 1 18.32 11.27 -62.53
N LYS A 2 17.20 10.91 -61.88
CA LYS A 2 16.60 11.71 -60.80
C LYS A 2 16.78 10.93 -59.50
N LYS A 3 17.60 11.46 -58.59
CA LYS A 3 17.89 10.87 -57.29
C LYS A 3 16.69 11.12 -56.37
N LEU A 4 16.00 10.06 -55.97
CA LEU A 4 14.91 10.11 -55.01
C LEU A 4 15.53 10.31 -53.61
N ILE A 5 15.26 11.43 -52.96
CA ILE A 5 15.68 11.70 -51.59
C ILE A 5 14.68 11.00 -50.67
N GLY A 6 15.13 9.94 -50.00
CA GLY A 6 14.33 9.19 -49.04
C GLY A 6 14.09 9.99 -47.77
N LEU A 7 12.82 10.22 -47.44
CA LEU A 7 12.37 10.83 -46.19
C LEU A 7 12.43 9.77 -45.08
N ILE A 8 13.30 9.96 -44.10
CA ILE A 8 13.40 9.10 -42.90
C ILE A 8 12.42 9.65 -41.87
N THR A 9 11.29 8.97 -41.68
CA THR A 9 10.35 9.26 -40.59
C THR A 9 10.91 8.69 -39.29
N LEU A 10 11.44 9.56 -38.44
CA LEU A 10 11.91 9.20 -37.10
C LEU A 10 10.69 9.00 -36.19
N LEU A 11 10.27 7.74 -35.99
CA LEU A 11 9.28 7.39 -34.97
C LEU A 11 9.89 7.64 -33.58
N GLY A 12 9.49 8.75 -32.95
CA GLY A 12 9.79 9.03 -31.56
C GLY A 12 9.08 8.04 -30.65
N PHE A 13 9.83 7.11 -30.07
CA PHE A 13 9.36 6.31 -28.94
C PHE A 13 9.33 7.20 -27.70
N THR A 14 8.18 7.83 -27.42
CA THR A 14 7.96 8.41 -26.10
C THR A 14 7.66 7.26 -25.14
N SER A 15 8.68 6.78 -24.43
CA SER A 15 8.47 5.89 -23.30
C SER A 15 7.77 6.68 -22.19
N PHE A 16 6.46 6.49 -22.05
CA PHE A 16 5.73 6.96 -20.88
C PHE A 16 6.18 6.11 -19.68
N VAL A 17 7.17 6.61 -18.94
CA VAL A 17 7.42 6.12 -17.58
C VAL A 17 6.24 6.59 -16.75
N ASN A 18 5.25 5.70 -16.56
CA ASN A 18 4.23 5.94 -15.55
C ASN A 18 4.95 5.86 -14.21
N ALA A 19 5.07 7.00 -13.52
CA ALA A 19 5.45 7.00 -12.11
C ALA A 19 4.41 6.13 -11.40
N SER A 20 4.83 4.95 -10.94
CA SER A 20 3.97 4.14 -10.09
C SER A 20 3.66 4.99 -8.87
N ASP A 21 2.37 5.19 -8.60
CA ASP A 21 1.92 5.81 -7.35
C ASP A 21 2.68 5.17 -6.19
N THR A 22 3.06 5.92 -5.17
CA THR A 22 3.65 5.36 -3.95
C THR A 22 2.81 5.81 -2.78
N PHE A 23 2.59 4.96 -1.79
CA PHE A 23 1.73 5.25 -0.67
C PHE A 23 2.50 5.27 0.65
N VAL A 24 2.23 6.26 1.50
CA VAL A 24 2.62 6.24 2.91
C VAL A 24 1.45 5.72 3.72
N VAL A 25 1.66 4.60 4.40
CA VAL A 25 0.66 3.94 5.23
C VAL A 25 1.08 4.05 6.69
N THR A 26 0.38 4.88 7.45
CA THR A 26 0.56 4.99 8.90
C THR A 26 -0.46 4.10 9.58
N THR A 27 0.01 3.20 10.45
CA THR A 27 -0.84 2.25 11.16
C THR A 27 -0.70 2.40 12.67
N LYS A 28 -1.73 2.00 13.40
CA LYS A 28 -1.70 1.75 14.85
C LYS A 28 -2.27 0.37 15.09
N ILE A 29 -1.52 -0.47 15.78
CA ILE A 29 -1.85 -1.86 16.10
C ILE A 29 -2.21 -1.92 17.58
N TYR A 30 -3.40 -2.42 17.88
CA TYR A 30 -3.90 -2.56 19.24
C TYR A 30 -4.19 -4.02 19.57
N ASN A 31 -3.92 -4.40 20.82
CA ASN A 31 -4.38 -5.64 21.42
C ASN A 31 -5.21 -5.30 22.68
N GLY A 32 -6.53 -5.44 22.57
CA GLY A 32 -7.50 -4.84 23.47
C GLY A 32 -7.45 -3.32 23.39
N GLU A 33 -7.33 -2.67 24.55
CA GLU A 33 -7.17 -1.21 24.65
C GLU A 33 -5.70 -0.75 24.55
N ASN A 34 -4.74 -1.70 24.52
CA ASN A 34 -3.32 -1.39 24.55
C ASN A 34 -2.78 -1.13 23.14
N LEU A 35 -2.15 0.03 22.93
CA LEU A 35 -1.38 0.31 21.72
C LEU A 35 -0.08 -0.49 21.76
N VAL A 36 0.11 -1.40 20.80
CA VAL A 36 1.28 -2.27 20.70
C VAL A 36 2.35 -1.62 19.82
N SER A 37 1.96 -1.05 18.69
CA SER A 37 2.90 -0.44 17.73
C SER A 37 2.22 0.60 16.84
N SER A 38 3.00 1.51 16.26
CA SER A 38 2.51 2.49 15.29
C SER A 38 3.44 2.70 14.08
N PRO A 39 3.66 1.67 13.25
CA PRO A 39 4.61 1.77 12.16
C PRO A 39 4.07 2.63 11.01
N THR A 40 5.00 3.28 10.31
CA THR A 40 4.75 3.97 9.04
C THR A 40 5.56 3.30 7.94
N LEU A 41 4.90 2.95 6.85
CA LEU A 41 5.47 2.22 5.73
C LEU A 41 5.32 3.02 4.43
N THR A 42 6.34 2.97 3.59
CA THR A 42 6.22 3.43 2.19
C THR A 42 6.03 2.19 1.32
N VAL A 43 4.94 2.17 0.55
CA VAL A 43 4.47 0.96 -0.14
C VAL A 43 4.13 1.29 -1.59
N SER A 44 4.77 0.58 -2.51
CA SER A 44 4.40 0.58 -3.92
C SER A 44 3.09 -0.21 -4.11
N PRO A 45 2.17 0.24 -4.99
CA PRO A 45 0.94 -0.45 -5.27
C PRO A 45 1.22 -1.85 -5.76
N LYS A 46 0.39 -2.78 -5.29
CA LYS A 46 0.43 -4.21 -5.59
C LYS A 46 1.65 -4.97 -5.04
N GLU A 47 2.60 -4.28 -4.40
CA GLU A 47 3.69 -4.90 -3.63
C GLU A 47 3.26 -5.13 -2.18
N GLU A 48 3.77 -6.21 -1.57
CA GLU A 48 3.54 -6.49 -0.14
C GLU A 48 4.68 -5.88 0.67
N ALA A 49 4.34 -5.03 1.64
CA ALA A 49 5.26 -4.52 2.63
C ALA A 49 5.12 -5.33 3.92
N LEU A 50 6.25 -5.69 4.53
CA LEU A 50 6.29 -6.56 5.71
C LEU A 50 7.15 -5.96 6.81
N ILE A 51 6.65 -6.05 8.05
CA ILE A 51 7.35 -5.77 9.29
C ILE A 51 7.25 -7.01 10.16
N SER A 52 8.37 -7.42 10.76
CA SER A 52 8.38 -8.40 11.85
C SER A 52 9.21 -7.84 12.99
N VAL A 53 8.66 -7.85 14.20
CA VAL A 53 9.35 -7.41 15.42
C VAL A 53 9.44 -8.61 16.35
N ASP A 54 10.56 -9.34 16.23
CA ASP A 54 10.86 -10.58 16.98
C ASP A 54 9.61 -11.43 17.23
N ASP A 55 9.34 -11.76 18.49
CA ASP A 55 8.16 -12.54 18.92
C ASP A 55 6.94 -11.66 19.24
N LEU A 56 7.03 -10.34 19.09
CA LEU A 56 5.96 -9.40 19.46
C LEU A 56 4.84 -9.39 18.43
N TYR A 57 5.17 -9.16 17.15
CA TYR A 57 4.19 -9.21 16.07
C TYR A 57 4.85 -9.34 14.69
N SER A 58 4.06 -9.85 13.73
CA SER A 58 4.36 -9.73 12.30
C SER A 58 3.18 -9.06 11.59
N PHE A 59 3.46 -8.06 10.76
CA PHE A 59 2.47 -7.30 10.03
C PHE A 59 2.87 -7.18 8.57
N ALA A 60 2.00 -7.66 7.67
CA ALA A 60 2.13 -7.47 6.23
C ALA A 60 0.94 -6.69 5.70
N LEU A 61 1.17 -5.84 4.71
CA LEU A 61 0.12 -5.10 4.04
C LEU A 61 0.38 -4.97 2.55
N LYS A 62 -0.70 -4.88 1.78
CA LYS A 62 -0.69 -4.61 0.35
C LYS A 62 -1.70 -3.53 0.04
N VAL A 63 -1.28 -2.52 -0.71
CA VAL A 63 -2.14 -1.43 -1.18
C VAL A 63 -2.54 -1.68 -2.64
N THR A 64 -3.84 -1.67 -2.91
CA THR A 64 -4.38 -1.77 -4.27
C THR A 64 -5.28 -0.56 -4.54
N PRO A 65 -4.93 0.34 -5.48
CA PRO A 65 -5.84 1.43 -5.86
C PRO A 65 -7.16 0.89 -6.42
N GLU A 66 -8.29 1.42 -5.93
CA GLU A 66 -9.65 1.06 -6.41
C GLU A 66 -10.38 2.23 -7.08
N GLY A 67 -9.91 3.46 -6.88
CA GLY A 67 -10.45 4.68 -7.48
C GLY A 67 -9.46 5.84 -7.38
N GLU A 68 -9.92 7.06 -7.65
CA GLU A 68 -9.07 8.26 -7.57
C GLU A 68 -8.68 8.61 -6.12
N SER A 69 -9.56 8.35 -5.16
CA SER A 69 -9.39 8.72 -3.75
C SER A 69 -9.48 7.56 -2.77
N THR A 70 -9.57 6.33 -3.26
CA THR A 70 -9.73 5.13 -2.42
C THR A 70 -8.74 4.03 -2.78
N VAL A 71 -8.32 3.30 -1.75
CA VAL A 71 -7.46 2.13 -1.88
C VAL A 71 -8.03 0.97 -1.08
N ASN A 72 -7.86 -0.24 -1.57
CA ASN A 72 -8.01 -1.45 -0.78
C ASN A 72 -6.69 -1.74 -0.06
N LEU A 73 -6.77 -1.87 1.25
CA LEU A 73 -5.68 -2.33 2.08
C LEU A 73 -5.97 -3.75 2.54
N SER A 74 -5.24 -4.71 1.99
CA SER A 74 -5.24 -6.10 2.48
C SER A 74 -4.11 -6.27 3.46
N THR A 75 -4.40 -6.81 4.65
CA THR A 75 -3.40 -6.97 5.72
C THR A 75 -3.33 -8.40 6.22
N LYS A 76 -2.20 -8.76 6.81
CA LYS A 76 -2.02 -9.94 7.65
C LYS A 76 -1.33 -9.49 8.93
N LEU A 77 -1.96 -9.68 10.07
CA LEU A 77 -1.38 -9.35 11.37
C LEU A 77 -1.38 -10.61 12.24
N LYS A 78 -0.20 -10.94 12.78
CA LYS A 78 -0.03 -11.94 13.82
C LYS A 78 0.47 -11.26 15.09
N ILE A 79 -0.25 -11.42 16.20
CA ILE A 79 0.04 -10.83 17.51
C ILE A 79 -0.47 -11.75 18.61
N ASP A 80 0.31 -11.97 19.67
CA ASP A 80 -0.03 -12.86 20.80
C ASP A 80 -0.60 -14.23 20.40
N GLY A 81 -0.07 -14.81 19.31
CA GLY A 81 -0.52 -16.09 18.77
C GLY A 81 -1.82 -16.05 17.96
N GLU A 82 -2.55 -14.93 17.96
CA GLU A 82 -3.69 -14.69 17.07
C GLU A 82 -3.21 -14.25 15.69
N SER A 83 -3.92 -14.66 14.63
CA SER A 83 -3.65 -14.25 13.25
C SER A 83 -4.93 -13.76 12.60
N ILE A 84 -4.95 -12.50 12.18
CA ILE A 84 -6.08 -11.87 11.47
C ILE A 84 -5.64 -11.41 10.08
N SER A 85 -6.59 -11.34 9.14
CA SER A 85 -6.30 -10.87 7.78
C SER A 85 -7.43 -9.99 7.22
N PRO A 86 -7.69 -8.81 7.84
CA PRO A 86 -8.72 -7.93 7.36
C PRO A 86 -8.32 -7.27 6.04
N SER A 87 -9.33 -7.03 5.19
CA SER A 87 -9.24 -6.14 4.03
C SER A 87 -10.19 -4.98 4.26
N ILE A 88 -9.70 -3.75 4.07
CA ILE A 88 -10.45 -2.53 4.31
C ILE A 88 -10.28 -1.57 3.13
N VAL A 89 -11.39 -0.97 2.69
CA VAL A 89 -11.35 0.15 1.75
C VAL A 89 -11.11 1.42 2.55
N VAL A 90 -10.06 2.16 2.19
CA VAL A 90 -9.61 3.37 2.89
C VAL A 90 -9.68 4.54 1.91
N GLU A 91 -10.31 5.63 2.36
CA GLU A 91 -10.24 6.91 1.65
C GLU A 91 -8.90 7.59 2.00
N LEU A 92 -8.22 8.13 0.99
CA LEU A 92 -6.94 8.81 1.17
C LEU A 92 -7.07 9.96 2.18
N ASP A 93 -6.03 10.14 2.99
CA ASP A 93 -5.92 11.15 4.04
C ASP A 93 -6.96 11.06 5.19
N LYS A 94 -7.75 9.98 5.24
CA LYS A 94 -8.69 9.72 6.35
C LYS A 94 -8.27 8.49 7.17
N GLU A 95 -8.58 8.52 8.47
CA GLU A 95 -8.37 7.39 9.36
C GLU A 95 -9.50 6.36 9.18
N ALA A 96 -9.13 5.10 8.97
CA ALA A 96 -10.03 3.96 8.91
C ALA A 96 -9.66 2.97 10.02
N LYS A 97 -10.67 2.29 10.59
CA LYS A 97 -10.47 1.34 11.70
C LYS A 97 -11.16 0.02 11.42
N VAL A 98 -10.52 -1.08 11.79
CA VAL A 98 -11.08 -2.43 11.76
C VAL A 98 -10.69 -3.17 13.03
N SER A 99 -11.63 -3.91 13.60
CA SER A 99 -11.38 -4.77 14.76
C SER A 99 -11.83 -6.19 14.47
N VAL A 100 -11.00 -7.16 14.84
CA VAL A 100 -11.27 -8.60 14.72
C VAL A 100 -10.83 -9.25 16.03
N GLY A 101 -11.77 -9.84 16.77
CA GLY A 101 -11.48 -10.39 18.09
C GLY A 101 -11.00 -9.29 19.05
N ASN A 102 -9.87 -9.53 19.74
CA ASN A 102 -9.25 -8.54 20.62
C ASN A 102 -8.32 -7.58 19.88
N THR A 103 -8.05 -7.83 18.59
CA THR A 103 -7.08 -7.07 17.82
C THR A 103 -7.77 -5.95 17.03
N ALA A 104 -7.21 -4.74 17.07
CA ALA A 104 -7.69 -3.62 16.25
C ALA A 104 -6.56 -2.96 15.46
N LEU A 105 -6.89 -2.50 14.25
CA LEU A 105 -6.03 -1.77 13.35
C LEU A 105 -6.65 -0.41 13.05
N SER A 106 -5.90 0.66 13.27
CA SER A 106 -6.19 1.98 12.73
C SER A 106 -5.20 2.27 11.61
N VAL A 107 -5.67 2.79 10.48
CA VAL A 107 -4.81 3.10 9.33
C VAL A 107 -5.18 4.42 8.70
N MET A 108 -4.18 5.13 8.20
CA MET A 108 -4.33 6.29 7.33
C MET A 108 -3.36 6.11 6.16
N VAL A 109 -3.87 6.31 4.94
CA VAL A 109 -3.09 6.17 3.71
C VAL A 109 -2.96 7.51 3.02
N LYS A 110 -1.74 7.87 2.63
CA LYS A 110 -1.43 9.05 1.83
C LYS A 110 -0.76 8.62 0.53
N LYS A 111 -1.06 9.32 -0.55
CA LYS A 111 -0.37 9.17 -1.83
C LYS A 111 0.80 10.17 -1.89
N LEU A 112 1.97 9.71 -2.34
CA LEU A 112 3.16 10.54 -2.58
C LEU A 112 3.15 11.15 -3.99
#